data_AF-A0A6F9CP51-F1
#
_entry.id   AF-A0A6F9CP51-F1
#
_cell.length_a   1.000
_cell.length_b   1.000
_cell.length_c   1.000
_cell.angle_alpha   90.00
_cell.angle_beta   90.00
_cell.angle_gamma   90.00
#
_symmetry.space_group_name_H-M   'P 1'
#
loop_
_entity.id
_entity.type
_entity.pdbx_description
1 polymer ?
#
loop_
_entity_poly.entity_id
_entity_poly.type
_entity_poly.pdbx_seq_one_letter_code
_entity_poly.pdbx_strand_id
1 'polypeptide(L)'
;YDYVEVRDGVDESGQLVGKYCGKIAPSPVVSSGYQLYIKFVSDYETHGAGFSIRYEIFKTGPECSRNFTSKNNGVIKSPGFPEKYPNNLDCTFMIFAPKMSEIILEFESFELEPDTTPPTGVFCRYDRLEIWDGFPGVGPYIGRYCGQNTPGRIISYTGILALTINTDSAIAKEGFSANFTVLERTVPEEFEKKKKKKKKKKKKKKKKKKKKKKKKKKKKKKKKKKKKKKKKKKKKKKKKKKKKKKKRGGI
;
A
#
# COMPACT_ATOMS: atom_id res chain seq x y z
N TYR A 1 -7.54 -8.82 10.59
CA TYR A 1 -6.84 -9.46 11.71
C TYR A 1 -5.38 -9.18 11.52
N ASP A 2 -4.81 -9.62 10.40
CA ASP A 2 -3.49 -9.14 9.97
C ASP A 2 -3.56 -7.70 9.45
N TYR A 3 -2.61 -6.86 9.86
CA TYR A 3 -2.43 -5.49 9.37
C TYR A 3 -1.00 -5.01 9.60
N VAL A 4 -0.60 -4.00 8.83
CA VAL A 4 0.55 -3.14 9.14
C VAL A 4 0.05 -1.76 9.54
N GLU A 5 0.65 -1.20 10.57
CA GLU A 5 0.34 0.08 11.17
C GLU A 5 1.57 0.96 11.08
N VAL A 6 1.40 2.19 10.59
CA VAL A 6 2.47 3.18 10.45
C VAL A 6 2.10 4.39 11.30
N ARG A 7 3.03 4.84 12.13
CA ARG A 7 2.91 6.00 13.01
C ARG A 7 4.06 6.96 12.78
N ASP A 8 3.75 8.24 12.86
CA ASP A 8 4.71 9.32 12.79
C ASP A 8 5.23 9.61 14.20
N GLY A 9 6.50 9.28 14.44
CA GLY A 9 7.10 9.28 15.77
C GLY A 9 7.94 8.03 16.06
N VAL A 10 8.48 8.01 17.28
CA VAL A 10 9.48 7.02 17.72
C VAL A 10 8.86 5.66 18.07
N ASP A 11 7.63 5.67 18.61
CA ASP A 11 6.99 4.51 19.21
C ASP A 11 5.46 4.46 18.98
N GLU A 12 4.77 3.62 19.74
CA GLU A 12 3.31 3.44 19.65
C GLU A 12 2.49 4.68 20.03
N SER A 13 3.09 5.65 20.73
CA SER A 13 2.45 6.93 21.06
C SER A 13 2.40 7.91 19.88
N GLY A 14 3.20 7.66 18.83
CA GLY A 14 3.24 8.48 17.62
C GLY A 14 1.89 8.60 16.92
N GLN A 15 1.73 9.69 16.17
CA GLN A 15 0.49 9.98 15.43
C GLN A 15 0.21 8.87 14.43
N LEU A 16 -1.01 8.31 14.46
CA LEU A 16 -1.38 7.25 13.52
C LEU A 16 -1.48 7.81 12.09
N VAL A 17 -0.51 7.49 11.23
CA VAL A 17 -0.56 7.80 9.81
C VAL A 17 -1.59 6.92 9.12
N GLY A 18 -1.55 5.62 9.41
CA GLY A 18 -2.51 4.71 8.81
C GLY A 18 -2.37 3.25 9.23
N LYS A 19 -3.44 2.51 8.94
CA LYS A 19 -3.55 1.08 9.22
C LYS A 19 -3.98 0.35 7.97
N TYR A 20 -3.12 -0.50 7.45
CA TYR A 20 -3.24 -1.05 6.11
C TYR A 20 -3.39 -2.57 6.13
N CYS A 21 -4.28 -3.08 5.28
CA CYS A 21 -4.47 -4.49 5.04
C CYS A 21 -5.01 -4.75 3.63
N GLY A 22 -4.88 -5.98 3.15
CA GLY A 22 -5.48 -6.39 1.88
C GLY A 22 -4.46 -6.65 0.78
N LYS A 23 -4.72 -6.14 -0.43
CA LYS A 23 -3.93 -6.44 -1.64
C LYS A 23 -3.47 -5.21 -2.41
N ILE A 24 -3.84 -4.02 -1.92
CA ILE A 24 -3.48 -2.75 -2.54
C ILE A 24 -2.47 -2.15 -1.58
N ALA A 25 -1.27 -1.86 -2.08
CA ALA A 25 -0.26 -1.16 -1.31
C ALA A 25 -0.77 0.24 -0.94
N PRO A 26 -0.45 0.75 0.26
CA PRO A 26 -0.77 2.12 0.61
C PRO A 26 0.03 3.11 -0.27
N SER A 27 -0.43 4.36 -0.29
CA SER A 27 0.41 5.44 -0.82
C SER A 27 1.70 5.54 0.01
N PRO A 28 2.80 6.04 -0.58
CA PRO A 28 4.03 6.31 0.17
C PRO A 28 3.77 7.22 1.37
N VAL A 29 4.50 6.98 2.44
CA VAL A 29 4.41 7.75 3.70
C VAL A 29 5.71 8.52 3.87
N VAL A 30 5.58 9.81 4.15
CA VAL A 30 6.69 10.69 4.55
C VAL A 30 6.43 11.09 5.99
N SER A 31 7.43 10.94 6.86
CA SER A 31 7.35 11.43 8.25
C SER A 31 7.37 12.95 8.30
N SER A 32 6.72 13.51 9.31
CA SER A 32 6.90 14.92 9.68
C SER A 32 8.23 15.19 10.38
N GLY A 33 8.85 14.16 10.98
CA GLY A 33 10.17 14.23 11.60
C GLY A 33 11.16 13.21 11.05
N TYR A 34 12.14 12.85 11.88
CA TYR A 34 13.24 11.95 11.51
C TYR A 34 12.96 10.47 11.82
N GLN A 35 11.75 10.13 12.29
CA GLN A 35 11.44 8.81 12.83
C GLN A 35 10.03 8.36 12.42
N LEU A 36 9.90 7.11 11.97
CA LEU A 36 8.63 6.41 11.75
C LEU A 36 8.61 5.13 12.57
N TYR A 37 7.47 4.86 13.20
CA TYR A 37 7.21 3.60 13.88
C TYR A 37 6.31 2.72 13.02
N ILE A 38 6.77 1.49 12.71
CA ILE A 38 6.04 0.53 11.89
C ILE A 38 5.80 -0.75 12.69
N LYS A 39 4.52 -1.12 12.84
CA LYS A 39 4.10 -2.32 13.57
C LYS A 39 3.32 -3.27 12.67
N PHE A 40 3.81 -4.49 12.52
CA PHE A 40 3.07 -5.57 11.86
C PHE A 40 2.40 -6.47 12.91
N VAL A 41 1.11 -6.73 12.73
CA VAL A 41 0.33 -7.62 13.59
C VAL A 41 -0.30 -8.71 12.73
N SER A 42 -0.20 -9.96 13.17
CA SER A 42 -0.83 -11.11 12.51
C SER A 42 -1.51 -12.04 13.51
N ASP A 43 -2.54 -12.77 13.06
CA ASP A 43 -3.22 -13.81 13.83
C ASP A 43 -2.77 -15.23 13.44
N TYR A 44 -3.34 -16.25 14.10
CA TYR A 44 -3.05 -17.66 13.84
C TYR A 44 -3.84 -18.24 12.63
N GLU A 45 -4.62 -17.43 11.92
CA GLU A 45 -5.45 -17.88 10.79
C GLU A 45 -4.72 -17.75 9.43
N THR A 46 -5.39 -17.33 8.37
CA THR A 46 -4.88 -17.46 6.98
C THR A 46 -3.81 -16.43 6.66
N HIS A 47 -2.60 -16.89 6.32
CA HIS A 47 -1.49 -16.03 5.90
C HIS A 47 -1.54 -15.63 4.41
N GLY A 48 -0.80 -14.57 4.07
CA GLY A 48 -0.55 -14.08 2.71
C GLY A 48 0.95 -13.90 2.45
N ALA A 49 1.32 -13.25 1.34
CA ALA A 49 2.72 -13.01 0.99
C ALA A 49 3.43 -11.99 1.89
N GLY A 50 2.68 -11.19 2.66
CA GLY A 50 3.23 -10.11 3.48
C GLY A 50 3.29 -8.79 2.71
N PHE A 51 4.23 -7.93 3.11
CA PHE A 51 4.52 -6.64 2.49
C PHE A 51 6.04 -6.42 2.46
N SER A 52 6.49 -5.53 1.58
CA SER A 52 7.88 -5.07 1.53
C SER A 52 7.85 -3.55 1.58
N ILE A 53 8.76 -2.95 2.34
CA ILE A 53 8.93 -1.49 2.43
C ILE A 53 10.34 -1.17 1.96
N ARG A 54 10.44 -0.18 1.08
CA ARG A 54 11.69 0.53 0.83
C ARG A 54 11.60 1.84 1.60
N TYR A 55 12.62 2.14 2.39
CA TYR A 55 12.74 3.41 3.09
C TYR A 55 14.02 4.12 2.65
N GLU A 56 13.98 5.43 2.64
CA GLU A 56 15.11 6.28 2.34
C GLU A 56 14.98 7.60 3.10
N ILE A 57 16.10 8.30 3.29
CA ILE A 57 16.08 9.61 3.93
C ILE A 57 15.41 10.56 2.95
N PHE A 58 14.25 11.07 3.34
CA PHE A 58 13.60 12.14 2.61
C PHE A 58 14.23 13.46 3.01
N LYS A 59 15.09 14.02 2.16
CA LYS A 59 15.60 15.37 2.37
C LYS A 59 14.43 16.33 2.21
N THR A 60 13.97 16.93 3.31
CA THR A 60 13.41 18.27 3.21
C THR A 60 14.58 19.12 2.71
N GLY A 61 14.59 19.50 1.44
CA GLY A 61 15.56 20.47 0.93
C GLY A 61 15.43 21.81 1.69
N PRO A 62 15.90 22.92 1.12
CA PRO A 62 15.51 24.23 1.62
C PRO A 62 13.98 24.33 1.76
N GLU A 63 13.47 25.31 2.52
CA GLU A 63 12.03 25.49 2.86
C GLU A 63 11.03 25.38 1.69
N CYS A 64 11.52 25.42 0.44
CA CYS A 64 10.78 25.24 -0.80
C CYS A 64 10.30 23.81 -1.13
N SER A 65 10.92 22.74 -0.60
CA SER A 65 10.53 21.36 -0.95
C SER A 65 9.11 21.04 -0.49
N ARG A 66 8.29 20.40 -1.34
CA ARG A 66 6.86 20.18 -1.02
C ARG A 66 6.30 18.86 -1.53
N ASN A 67 5.45 18.26 -0.70
CA ASN A 67 4.78 16.99 -0.99
C ASN A 67 3.28 17.17 -1.28
N PHE A 68 2.78 16.41 -2.25
CA PHE A 68 1.38 16.39 -2.66
C PHE A 68 0.82 14.97 -2.55
N THR A 69 0.14 14.66 -1.44
CA THR A 69 -0.35 13.31 -1.09
C THR A 69 -1.87 13.16 -1.11
N SER A 70 -2.62 14.24 -0.86
CA SER A 70 -4.07 14.20 -0.60
C SER A 70 -4.94 14.84 -1.69
N LYS A 71 -4.36 15.32 -2.78
CA LYS A 71 -5.09 16.03 -3.82
C LYS A 71 -5.03 15.27 -5.14
N ASN A 72 -6.20 15.11 -5.79
CA ASN A 72 -6.28 14.54 -7.14
C ASN A 72 -5.83 15.54 -8.22
N ASN A 73 -5.56 16.79 -7.84
CA ASN A 73 -4.95 17.79 -8.71
C ASN A 73 -4.18 18.81 -7.86
N GLY A 74 -3.35 19.62 -8.51
CA GLY A 74 -2.67 20.71 -7.83
C GLY A 74 -1.78 21.51 -8.76
N VAL A 75 -1.22 22.57 -8.20
CA VAL A 75 -0.30 23.45 -8.90
C VAL A 75 1.04 23.44 -8.18
N ILE A 76 2.11 23.32 -8.96
CA ILE A 76 3.51 23.36 -8.55
C ILE A 76 4.10 24.60 -9.20
N LYS A 77 4.76 25.42 -8.40
CA LYS A 77 5.42 26.63 -8.87
C LYS A 77 6.84 26.65 -8.34
N SER A 78 7.77 27.20 -9.11
CA SER A 78 9.07 27.58 -8.59
C SER A 78 8.92 28.57 -7.42
N PRO A 79 9.83 28.57 -6.45
CA PRO A 79 9.80 29.56 -5.37
C PRO A 79 9.83 30.99 -5.95
N GLY A 80 8.96 31.86 -5.47
CA GLY A 80 8.86 33.25 -5.94
C GLY A 80 7.97 33.50 -7.16
N PHE A 81 7.57 32.46 -7.91
CA PHE A 81 6.80 32.63 -9.16
C PHE A 81 5.54 33.52 -8.98
N PRO A 82 5.30 34.52 -9.86
CA PRO A 82 5.97 34.76 -11.15
C PRO A 82 7.26 35.59 -11.07
N GLU A 83 7.67 36.04 -9.88
CA GLU A 83 8.96 36.70 -9.71
C GLU A 83 10.12 35.71 -9.89
N LYS A 84 11.32 36.27 -10.04
CA LYS A 84 12.52 35.46 -10.22
C LYS A 84 12.73 34.49 -9.07
N TYR A 85 13.10 33.24 -9.39
CA TYR A 85 13.45 32.27 -8.36
C TYR A 85 14.76 32.65 -7.66
N PRO A 86 14.95 32.27 -6.39
CA PRO A 86 16.24 32.43 -5.72
C PRO A 86 17.38 31.63 -6.37
N ASN A 87 18.61 32.13 -6.20
CA ASN A 87 19.83 31.39 -6.54
C ASN A 87 20.10 30.28 -5.50
N ASN A 88 20.92 29.29 -5.88
CA ASN A 88 21.36 28.17 -5.02
C ASN A 88 20.22 27.31 -4.45
N LEU A 89 19.16 27.09 -5.22
CA LEU A 89 18.07 26.21 -4.84
C LEU A 89 18.45 24.74 -5.02
N ASP A 90 17.90 23.91 -4.13
CA ASP A 90 17.88 22.45 -4.23
C ASP A 90 16.52 21.95 -3.74
N CYS A 91 15.46 22.24 -4.51
CA CYS A 91 14.09 21.98 -4.10
C CYS A 91 13.53 20.74 -4.79
N THR A 92 12.86 19.88 -4.04
CA THR A 92 12.15 18.72 -4.59
C THR A 92 10.65 18.83 -4.35
N PHE A 93 9.88 18.66 -5.42
CA PHE A 93 8.42 18.56 -5.38
C PHE A 93 8.02 17.11 -5.67
N MET A 94 7.35 16.47 -4.70
CA MET A 94 6.91 15.08 -4.83
C MET A 94 5.41 14.98 -4.93
N ILE A 95 4.93 14.25 -5.93
CA ILE A 95 3.52 13.96 -6.14
C ILE A 95 3.29 12.48 -5.86
N PHE A 96 2.41 12.17 -4.92
CA PHE A 96 2.07 10.81 -4.51
C PHE A 96 0.62 10.51 -4.85
N ALA A 97 0.40 9.73 -5.91
CA ALA A 97 -0.93 9.38 -6.35
C ALA A 97 -1.58 8.28 -5.49
N PRO A 98 -2.82 8.46 -5.03
CA PRO A 98 -3.56 7.40 -4.34
C PRO A 98 -3.67 6.14 -5.19
N LYS A 99 -3.47 4.98 -4.55
CA LYS A 99 -3.57 3.64 -5.19
C LYS A 99 -2.60 3.44 -6.36
N MET A 100 -1.47 4.17 -6.37
CA MET A 100 -0.51 4.17 -7.48
C MET A 100 -1.19 4.48 -8.81
N SER A 101 -2.06 5.49 -8.80
CA SER A 101 -2.80 5.94 -9.99
C SER A 101 -1.91 6.73 -10.94
N GLU A 102 -2.36 6.94 -12.18
CA GLU A 102 -1.59 7.70 -13.16
C GLU A 102 -1.57 9.19 -12.81
N ILE A 103 -0.42 9.84 -12.99
CA ILE A 103 -0.23 11.27 -12.77
C ILE A 103 0.02 11.92 -14.12
N ILE A 104 -0.75 12.94 -14.47
CA ILE A 104 -0.51 13.81 -15.62
C ILE A 104 0.04 15.13 -15.09
N LEU A 105 1.17 15.58 -15.64
CA LEU A 105 1.79 16.87 -15.34
C LEU A 105 1.87 17.69 -16.64
N GLU A 106 1.45 18.94 -16.57
CA GLU A 106 1.49 19.89 -17.68
C GLU A 106 2.10 21.20 -17.20
N PHE A 107 2.91 21.85 -18.04
CA PHE A 107 3.53 23.13 -17.74
C PHE A 107 2.74 24.24 -18.42
N GLU A 108 2.35 25.23 -17.62
CA GLU A 108 1.70 26.47 -18.07
C GLU A 108 2.74 27.51 -18.48
N SER A 109 3.82 27.62 -17.71
CA SER A 109 4.97 28.47 -18.00
C SER A 109 6.26 27.76 -17.61
N PHE A 110 7.33 28.04 -18.35
CA PHE A 110 8.65 27.48 -18.08
C PHE A 110 9.74 28.37 -18.67
N GLU A 111 10.52 29.02 -17.80
CA GLU A 111 11.73 29.73 -18.14
C GLU A 111 12.76 29.57 -17.01
N LEU A 112 13.82 28.81 -17.27
CA LEU A 112 15.03 28.75 -16.45
C LEU A 112 16.20 29.36 -17.22
N GLU A 113 17.34 29.56 -16.55
CA GLU A 113 18.57 29.94 -17.22
C GLU A 113 18.89 28.95 -18.36
N PRO A 114 19.14 29.42 -19.60
CA PRO A 114 19.51 28.55 -20.71
C PRO A 114 21.01 28.21 -20.66
N ASP A 115 21.35 26.97 -21.02
CA ASP A 115 22.74 26.59 -21.32
C ASP A 115 23.00 26.79 -22.82
N THR A 116 23.59 27.94 -23.18
CA THR A 116 23.75 28.37 -24.58
C THR A 116 24.93 27.74 -25.32
N THR A 117 25.93 27.26 -24.58
CA THR A 117 27.15 26.64 -25.15
C THR A 117 27.48 25.30 -24.49
N PRO A 118 26.55 24.33 -24.53
CA PRO A 118 26.74 23.03 -23.88
C PRO A 118 27.83 22.22 -24.60
N PRO A 119 28.77 21.59 -23.86
CA PRO A 119 29.69 20.60 -24.43
C PRO A 119 28.91 19.35 -24.84
N THR A 120 29.48 18.54 -25.74
CA THR A 120 28.83 17.33 -26.27
C THR A 120 28.42 16.38 -25.15
N GLY A 121 27.12 16.07 -25.09
CA GLY A 121 26.55 15.11 -24.14
C GLY A 121 26.20 15.68 -22.77
N VAL A 122 26.41 16.97 -22.50
CA VAL A 122 26.02 17.61 -21.23
C VAL A 122 25.28 18.91 -21.52
N PHE A 123 24.06 19.03 -21.01
CA PHE A 123 23.20 20.21 -21.17
C PHE A 123 22.55 20.59 -19.84
N CYS A 124 22.10 21.85 -19.75
CA CYS A 124 21.52 22.45 -18.55
C CYS A 124 22.45 22.35 -17.34
N ARG A 125 23.68 22.86 -17.52
CA ARG A 125 24.73 22.83 -16.48
C ARG A 125 24.50 23.81 -15.34
N TYR A 126 23.88 24.94 -15.64
CA TYR A 126 23.50 25.97 -14.65
C TYR A 126 22.19 25.56 -13.96
N ASP A 127 21.13 26.32 -14.20
CA ASP A 127 19.79 26.00 -13.70
C ASP A 127 19.15 24.85 -14.48
N ARG A 128 18.52 23.94 -13.73
CA ARG A 128 17.86 22.77 -14.32
C ARG A 128 16.67 22.30 -13.50
N LEU A 129 15.67 21.80 -14.22
CA LEU A 129 14.58 21.00 -13.68
C LEU A 129 14.77 19.54 -14.12
N GLU A 130 14.89 18.64 -13.15
CA GLU A 130 14.95 17.20 -13.39
C GLU A 130 13.64 16.53 -12.99
N ILE A 131 13.13 15.64 -13.85
CA ILE A 131 11.86 14.97 -13.63
C ILE A 131 12.08 13.45 -13.60
N TRP A 132 11.44 12.80 -12.62
CA TRP A 132 11.57 11.37 -12.37
C TRP A 132 10.18 10.73 -12.23
N ASP A 133 9.95 9.59 -12.90
CA ASP A 133 8.76 8.74 -12.68
C ASP A 133 8.97 7.87 -11.44
N GLY A 134 9.19 8.51 -10.29
CA GLY A 134 9.50 7.85 -9.04
C GLY A 134 10.25 8.77 -8.09
N PHE A 135 11.02 8.19 -7.18
CA PHE A 135 11.93 8.95 -6.33
C PHE A 135 13.17 9.42 -7.11
N PRO A 136 13.67 10.65 -6.88
CA PRO A 136 14.89 11.13 -7.52
C PRO A 136 16.08 10.18 -7.31
N GLY A 137 16.85 9.90 -8.38
CA GLY A 137 18.00 8.99 -8.33
C GLY A 137 17.66 7.49 -8.20
N VAL A 138 16.38 7.14 -8.16
CA VAL A 138 15.90 5.76 -7.98
C VAL A 138 14.92 5.35 -9.07
N GLY A 139 13.92 6.20 -9.33
CA GLY A 139 12.91 5.97 -10.35
C GLY A 139 13.47 6.13 -11.76
N PRO A 140 12.72 5.70 -12.80
CA PRO A 140 13.00 6.06 -14.18
C PRO A 140 13.18 7.56 -14.34
N TYR A 141 14.31 7.95 -14.95
CA TYR A 141 14.60 9.33 -15.30
C TYR A 141 13.79 9.74 -16.53
N ILE A 142 13.02 10.83 -16.43
CA ILE A 142 12.25 11.35 -17.55
C ILE A 142 13.09 12.33 -18.36
N GLY A 143 13.76 13.27 -17.69
CA GLY A 143 14.63 14.21 -18.38
C GLY A 143 15.11 15.38 -17.53
N ARG A 144 15.99 16.16 -18.15
CA ARG A 144 16.52 17.44 -17.67
C ARG A 144 16.05 18.55 -18.59
N TYR A 145 15.66 19.68 -18.01
CA TYR A 145 15.11 20.81 -18.76
C TYR A 145 15.65 22.14 -18.22
N CYS A 146 15.87 23.09 -19.11
CA CYS A 146 16.32 24.46 -18.82
C CYS A 146 15.96 25.40 -19.98
N GLY A 147 16.26 26.69 -19.87
CA GLY A 147 15.83 27.67 -20.86
C GLY A 147 14.29 27.73 -20.95
N GLN A 148 13.78 27.85 -22.18
CA GLN A 148 12.34 27.80 -22.49
C GLN A 148 11.89 26.44 -23.04
N ASN A 149 12.74 25.41 -22.95
CA ASN A 149 12.43 24.07 -23.43
C ASN A 149 11.51 23.36 -22.43
N THR A 150 10.22 23.61 -22.55
CA THR A 150 9.19 22.97 -21.71
C THR A 150 9.13 21.45 -21.98
N PRO A 151 8.98 20.61 -20.93
CA PRO A 151 8.82 19.16 -21.09
C PRO A 151 7.54 18.73 -21.82
N GLY A 152 6.60 19.65 -22.05
CA GLY A 152 5.26 19.33 -22.54
C GLY A 152 4.45 18.54 -21.51
N ARG A 153 3.55 17.67 -21.99
CA ARG A 153 2.74 16.79 -21.14
C ARG A 153 3.55 15.56 -20.71
N ILE A 154 3.64 15.32 -19.42
CA ILE A 154 4.26 14.13 -18.82
C ILE A 154 3.19 13.24 -18.19
N ILE A 155 3.35 11.93 -18.35
CA ILE A 155 2.48 10.91 -17.72
C ILE A 155 3.35 9.95 -16.91
N SER A 156 3.08 9.85 -15.61
CA SER A 156 3.69 8.88 -14.70
C SER A 156 2.74 7.72 -14.45
N TYR A 157 3.28 6.50 -14.49
CA TYR A 157 2.53 5.24 -14.29
C TYR A 157 2.86 4.54 -12.98
N THR A 158 3.89 4.99 -12.27
CA THR A 158 4.31 4.44 -10.97
C THR A 158 3.45 4.95 -9.82
N GLY A 159 2.77 6.08 -10.03
CA GLY A 159 2.03 6.80 -9.01
C GLY A 159 2.89 7.62 -8.07
N ILE A 160 4.16 7.83 -8.43
CA ILE A 160 5.07 8.77 -7.79
C ILE A 160 5.71 9.58 -8.92
N LEU A 161 5.65 10.90 -8.84
CA LEU A 161 6.33 11.80 -9.78
C LEU A 161 7.13 12.82 -8.96
N ALA A 162 8.39 13.00 -9.30
CA ALA A 162 9.27 13.96 -8.63
C ALA A 162 9.81 14.99 -9.62
N LEU A 163 9.81 16.25 -9.20
CA LEU A 163 10.46 17.35 -9.89
C LEU A 163 11.53 17.91 -8.96
N THR A 164 12.77 18.04 -9.43
CA THR A 164 13.88 18.62 -8.67
C THR A 164 14.41 19.83 -9.41
N ILE A 165 14.32 21.02 -8.80
CA ILE A 165 14.92 22.24 -9.33
C ILE A 165 16.24 22.50 -8.61
N ASN A 166 17.30 22.63 -9.41
CA ASN A 166 18.60 23.07 -8.94
C ASN A 166 18.96 24.37 -9.64
N THR A 167 19.29 25.39 -8.87
CA THR A 167 19.77 26.67 -9.40
C THR A 167 21.18 26.97 -8.94
N ASP A 168 21.95 27.66 -9.75
CA ASP A 168 23.33 28.03 -9.42
C ASP A 168 23.39 29.39 -8.69
N SER A 169 24.59 29.95 -8.53
CA SER A 169 24.80 31.19 -7.78
C SER A 169 24.31 32.47 -8.47
N ALA A 170 23.91 32.43 -9.74
CA ALA A 170 23.61 33.60 -10.57
C ALA A 170 22.42 33.38 -11.53
N ILE A 171 22.04 34.46 -12.24
CA ILE A 171 21.11 34.46 -13.39
C ILE A 171 19.77 33.73 -13.15
N ALA A 172 18.93 34.30 -12.30
CA ALA A 172 17.56 33.82 -12.15
C ALA A 172 16.58 34.33 -13.23
N LYS A 173 15.61 33.48 -13.55
CA LYS A 173 14.45 33.73 -14.42
C LYS A 173 13.14 33.58 -13.64
N GLU A 174 11.99 33.76 -14.29
CA GLU A 174 10.66 33.64 -13.67
C GLU A 174 10.37 32.23 -13.13
N GLY A 175 11.01 31.20 -13.70
CA GLY A 175 10.86 29.81 -13.27
C GLY A 175 9.71 29.11 -13.96
N PHE A 176 8.91 28.35 -13.22
CA PHE A 176 7.86 27.53 -13.82
C PHE A 176 6.57 27.50 -13.03
N SER A 177 5.46 27.33 -13.74
CA SER A 177 4.13 26.98 -13.21
C SER A 177 3.66 25.71 -13.91
N ALA A 178 3.32 24.69 -13.15
CA ALA A 178 2.85 23.41 -13.66
C ALA A 178 1.62 22.93 -12.89
N ASN A 179 0.65 22.37 -13.60
CA ASN A 179 -0.51 21.72 -13.01
C ASN A 179 -0.35 20.20 -13.12
N PHE A 180 -0.74 19.48 -12.06
CA PHE A 180 -0.85 18.03 -12.11
C PHE A 180 -2.28 17.57 -11.86
N THR A 181 -2.65 16.44 -12.44
CA THR A 181 -3.91 15.74 -12.21
C THR A 181 -3.65 14.25 -12.04
N VAL A 182 -4.30 13.62 -11.07
CA VAL A 182 -4.26 12.19 -10.82
C VAL A 182 -5.51 11.53 -11.40
N LEU A 183 -5.31 10.60 -12.32
CA LEU A 183 -6.38 9.80 -12.89
C LEU A 183 -6.62 8.57 -12.02
N GLU A 184 -7.61 8.63 -11.13
CA GLU A 184 -7.91 7.53 -10.22
C GLU A 184 -8.07 6.19 -10.98
N ARG A 185 -7.28 5.20 -10.57
CA ARG A 185 -7.47 3.81 -11.01
C ARG A 185 -8.83 3.30 -10.50
N THR A 186 -9.85 3.42 -11.35
CA THR A 186 -11.12 2.76 -11.12
C THR A 186 -10.92 1.27 -11.35
N VAL A 187 -10.98 0.46 -10.29
CA VAL A 187 -11.10 -0.98 -10.45
C VAL A 187 -12.47 -1.22 -11.09
N PRO A 188 -12.58 -1.78 -12.31
CA PRO A 188 -13.86 -1.91 -12.98
C PRO A 188 -14.85 -2.62 -12.06
N GLU A 189 -16.07 -2.09 -11.91
CA GLU A 189 -17.08 -2.64 -10.98
C GLU A 189 -17.28 -4.15 -11.17
N GLU A 190 -17.10 -4.64 -12.38
CA GLU A 190 -17.14 -6.05 -12.71
C GLU A 190 -16.14 -6.90 -11.91
N PHE A 191 -14.92 -6.43 -11.72
CA PHE A 191 -13.89 -7.13 -10.94
C PHE A 191 -14.28 -7.19 -9.47
N GLU A 192 -14.86 -6.12 -8.93
CA GLU A 192 -15.41 -6.12 -7.57
C GLU A 192 -16.65 -7.01 -7.44
N LYS A 193 -17.57 -7.01 -8.41
CA LYS A 193 -18.72 -7.93 -8.48
C LYS A 193 -18.25 -9.40 -8.57
N LYS A 194 -17.24 -9.70 -9.40
CA LYS A 194 -16.60 -11.03 -9.51
C LYS A 194 -15.91 -11.43 -8.20
N LYS A 195 -15.19 -10.53 -7.52
CA LYS A 195 -14.61 -10.76 -6.18
C LYS A 195 -15.68 -11.04 -5.13
N LYS A 196 -16.75 -10.23 -5.06
CA LYS A 196 -17.90 -10.41 -4.15
C LYS A 196 -18.59 -11.76 -4.41
N LYS A 197 -18.82 -12.14 -5.68
CA LYS A 197 -19.36 -13.45 -6.08
C LYS A 197 -18.43 -14.61 -5.65
N LYS A 198 -17.11 -14.52 -5.90
CA LYS A 198 -16.12 -15.51 -5.44
C LYS A 198 -16.09 -15.64 -3.91
N LYS A 199 -16.11 -14.53 -3.16
CA LYS A 199 -16.21 -14.51 -1.68
C LYS A 199 -17.51 -15.18 -1.18
N LYS A 200 -18.67 -14.87 -1.77
CA LYS A 200 -19.96 -15.51 -1.47
C LYS A 200 -19.92 -17.03 -1.73
N LYS A 201 -19.37 -17.47 -2.87
CA LYS A 201 -19.19 -18.90 -3.20
C LYS A 201 -18.28 -19.62 -2.18
N LYS A 202 -17.15 -19.02 -1.78
CA LYS A 202 -16.26 -19.56 -0.74
C LYS A 202 -16.95 -19.67 0.63
N LYS A 203 -17.70 -18.64 1.06
CA LYS A 203 -18.51 -18.67 2.31
C LYS A 203 -19.56 -19.80 2.28
N LYS A 204 -20.30 -19.98 1.17
CA LYS A 204 -21.27 -21.08 1.00
C LYS A 204 -20.59 -22.46 1.08
N LYS A 205 -19.43 -22.66 0.43
CA LYS A 205 -18.66 -23.91 0.52
C LYS A 205 -18.19 -24.20 1.97
N LYS A 206 -17.66 -23.20 2.70
CA LYS A 206 -17.28 -23.34 4.12
C LYS A 206 -18.49 -23.73 5.00
N LYS A 207 -19.66 -23.09 4.84
CA LYS A 207 -20.90 -23.45 5.56
C LYS A 207 -21.34 -24.89 5.27
N LYS A 208 -21.33 -25.34 4.01
CA LYS A 208 -21.64 -26.73 3.64
C LYS A 208 -20.68 -27.74 4.29
N LYS A 209 -19.36 -27.47 4.28
CA LYS A 209 -18.35 -28.31 4.97
C LYS A 209 -18.61 -28.39 6.48
N LYS A 210 -18.89 -27.26 7.16
CA LYS A 210 -19.25 -27.24 8.60
C LYS A 210 -20.52 -28.07 8.89
N LYS A 211 -21.58 -27.95 8.09
CA LYS A 211 -22.81 -28.77 8.22
C LYS A 211 -22.51 -30.27 8.05
N LYS A 212 -21.73 -30.67 7.05
CA LYS A 212 -21.30 -32.08 6.84
C LYS A 212 -20.51 -32.61 8.05
N LYS A 213 -19.55 -31.84 8.60
CA LYS A 213 -18.79 -32.21 9.81
C LYS A 213 -19.71 -32.38 11.02
N LYS A 214 -20.68 -31.47 11.26
CA LYS A 214 -21.67 -31.60 12.35
C LYS A 214 -22.53 -32.86 12.20
N LYS A 215 -23.03 -33.17 10.99
CA LYS A 215 -23.79 -34.41 10.71
C LYS A 215 -22.95 -35.67 10.99
N LYS A 216 -21.68 -35.72 10.55
CA LYS A 216 -20.75 -36.83 10.85
C LYS A 216 -20.53 -37.00 12.37
N LYS A 217 -20.31 -35.91 13.12
CA LYS A 217 -20.19 -35.95 14.60
C LYS A 217 -21.46 -36.50 15.27
N LYS A 218 -22.66 -36.04 14.85
CA LYS A 218 -23.94 -36.57 15.36
C LYS A 218 -24.11 -38.08 15.08
N LYS A 219 -23.80 -38.56 13.87
CA LYS A 219 -23.82 -40.00 13.52
C LYS A 219 -22.84 -40.81 14.39
N LYS A 220 -21.60 -40.33 14.60
CA LYS A 220 -20.61 -40.97 15.50
C LYS A 220 -21.13 -41.06 16.94
N LYS A 221 -21.71 -39.97 17.49
CA LYS A 221 -22.33 -39.97 18.83
C LYS A 221 -23.48 -40.99 18.94
N LYS A 222 -24.39 -41.07 17.95
CA LYS A 222 -25.46 -42.08 17.91
C LYS A 222 -24.91 -43.52 17.88
N LYS A 223 -23.88 -43.81 17.06
CA LYS A 223 -23.22 -45.13 17.02
C LYS A 223 -22.59 -45.49 18.38
N LYS A 224 -21.88 -44.55 19.03
CA LYS A 224 -21.32 -44.75 20.39
C LYS A 224 -22.42 -45.05 21.43
N LYS A 225 -23.54 -44.31 21.42
CA LYS A 225 -24.70 -44.57 22.31
C LYS A 225 -25.29 -45.98 22.08
N LYS A 226 -25.50 -46.40 20.82
CA LYS A 226 -25.97 -47.76 20.48
C LYS A 226 -25.00 -48.85 21.00
N LYS A 227 -23.69 -48.69 20.80
CA LYS A 227 -22.67 -49.62 21.34
C LYS A 227 -22.72 -49.71 22.88
N LYS A 228 -22.83 -48.58 23.59
CA LYS A 228 -23.00 -48.56 25.06
C LYS A 228 -24.27 -49.29 25.51
N LYS A 229 -25.42 -49.08 24.85
CA LYS A 229 -26.68 -49.81 25.15
C LYS A 229 -26.54 -51.32 24.93
N LYS A 230 -25.92 -51.76 23.83
CA LYS A 230 -25.64 -53.19 23.57
C LYS A 230 -24.74 -53.82 24.66
N LYS A 231 -23.66 -53.13 25.06
CA LYS A 231 -22.79 -53.59 26.17
C LYS A 231 -23.57 -53.71 27.50
N LYS A 232 -24.42 -52.73 27.85
CA LYS A 232 -25.28 -52.81 29.06
C LYS A 232 -26.24 -54.00 29.01
N LYS A 233 -26.92 -54.25 27.87
CA LYS A 233 -27.80 -55.42 27.69
C LYS A 233 -27.04 -56.75 27.85
N LYS A 234 -25.84 -56.88 27.25
CA LYS A 234 -24.98 -58.08 27.43
C LYS A 234 -24.59 -58.29 28.90
N LYS A 235 -24.18 -57.23 29.62
CA LYS A 235 -23.88 -57.30 31.07
C LYS A 235 -25.10 -57.75 31.89
N LYS A 236 -26.30 -57.21 31.62
CA LYS A 236 -27.55 -57.65 32.30
C LYS A 236 -27.88 -59.13 32.02
N LYS A 237 -27.75 -59.60 30.77
CA LYS A 237 -27.93 -61.02 30.42
C LYS A 237 -26.93 -61.93 31.15
N LYS A 238 -25.64 -61.55 31.23
CA LYS A 238 -24.63 -62.29 31.99
C LYS A 238 -24.96 -62.34 33.49
N LYS A 239 -25.39 -61.23 34.10
CA LYS A 239 -25.84 -61.21 35.51
C LYS A 239 -27.05 -62.11 35.77
N LYS A 240 -28.06 -62.11 34.87
CA LYS A 240 -29.22 -63.01 34.97
C LYS A 240 -28.81 -64.49 34.85
N LYS A 241 -27.91 -64.85 33.93
CA LYS A 241 -27.37 -66.21 33.82
C LYS A 241 -26.61 -66.65 35.08
N LYS A 242 -25.79 -65.77 35.68
CA LYS A 242 -25.10 -66.05 36.95
C LYS A 242 -26.08 -66.27 38.11
N LYS A 243 -27.14 -65.45 38.22
CA LYS A 243 -28.19 -65.64 39.24
C LYS A 243 -28.98 -66.94 39.06
N LYS A 244 -29.29 -67.34 37.81
CA LYS A 244 -29.95 -68.64 37.53
C LYS A 244 -29.05 -69.84 37.87
N LYS A 245 -27.74 -69.75 37.64
CA LYS A 245 -26.79 -70.81 38.04
C LYS A 245 -26.68 -70.93 39.57
N LYS A 246 -26.64 -69.82 40.31
CA LYS A 246 -26.64 -69.85 41.79
C LYS A 246 -27.93 -70.43 42.41
N LYS A 247 -29.08 -70.33 41.73
CA LYS A 247 -30.35 -70.93 42.20
C LYS A 247 -30.50 -72.44 41.88
N ARG A 248 -29.59 -73.02 41.09
CA ARG A 248 -29.64 -74.44 40.68
C ARG A 248 -28.56 -75.30 41.35
N GLY A 249 -27.71 -74.73 42.20
CA GLY A 249 -26.64 -75.44 42.91
C GLY A 249 -26.70 -75.20 44.42
N GLY A 250 -27.90 -75.06 44.96
CA GLY A 250 -28.17 -75.04 46.40
C GLY A 250 -29.25 -76.09 46.67
N ILE A 251 -28.79 -77.34 46.68
CA ILE A 251 -29.32 -78.50 47.43
C ILE A 251 -28.08 -79.02 48.14
#